data_AF-A0A534GXB7-F1
#
_entry.id   AF-A0A534GXB7-F1
#
_cell.length_a   1.000
_cell.length_b   1.000
_cell.length_c   1.000
_cell.angle_alpha   90.00
_cell.angle_beta   90.00
_cell.angle_gamma   90.00
#
_symmetry.space_group_name_H-M   'P 1'
#
loop_
_entity.id
_entity.type
_entity.pdbx_description
1 polymer ?
#
loop_
_entity_poly.entity_id
_entity_poly.type
_entity_poly.pdbx_seq_one_letter_code
_entity_poly.pdbx_strand_id
1 'polypeptide(L)'
;FVRTVPRRGIFIVRKSRREIIEMIQVWAALESMSARLATLHAPDAEIGKLRHLFDSFQNSPPSEHIDEYSDANIAFHQMIIRLGGSRLIEEATRNLFLHVRAIRRATISQNNRAARSIIEHLKIIEALERRDTELAERLTRQHTLDLAAHVDRYCDFLD
;
A
#
# COMPACT_ATOMS: atom_id res chain seq x y z
N PHE A 1 3.81 18.43 2.17
CA PHE A 1 3.56 19.63 1.34
C PHE A 1 3.78 20.87 2.17
N VAL A 2 4.66 21.76 1.70
CA VAL A 2 4.95 23.04 2.33
C VAL A 2 4.31 24.15 1.51
N ARG A 3 3.59 25.07 2.16
CA ARG A 3 3.19 26.33 1.54
C ARG A 3 4.11 27.43 2.04
N THR A 4 4.95 27.96 1.16
CA THR A 4 5.74 29.16 1.43
C THR A 4 4.85 30.39 1.23
N VAL A 5 4.64 31.17 2.29
CA VAL A 5 3.93 32.44 2.20
C VAL A 5 4.97 33.55 2.35
N PRO A 6 5.14 34.43 1.34
CA PRO A 6 6.13 35.51 1.39
C PRO A 6 5.97 36.33 2.67
N ARG A 7 7.08 36.56 3.39
CA ARG A 7 7.15 37.30 4.67
C ARG A 7 6.35 36.68 5.84
N ARG A 8 5.87 35.43 5.70
CA ARG A 8 5.12 34.70 6.76
C ARG A 8 5.67 33.29 7.05
N GLY A 9 6.65 32.82 6.29
CA GLY A 9 7.36 31.56 6.55
C GLY A 9 6.80 30.35 5.79
N ILE A 10 7.19 29.17 6.26
CA ILE A 10 6.86 27.84 5.72
C ILE A 10 5.73 27.24 6.57
N PHE A 11 4.60 26.91 5.94
CA PHE A 11 3.47 26.26 6.60
C PHE A 11 3.37 24.80 6.15
N ILE A 12 3.14 23.89 7.10
CA ILE A 12 2.78 22.51 6.80
C ILE A 12 1.30 22.49 6.42
N VAL A 13 1.00 22.14 5.16
CA VAL A 13 -0.38 21.97 4.71
C VAL A 13 -0.81 20.55 5.07
N ARG A 14 -1.73 20.42 6.03
CA ARG A 14 -2.41 19.16 6.31
C ARG A 14 -3.35 18.83 5.15
N LYS A 15 -3.41 17.55 4.81
CA LYS A 15 -4.35 17.04 3.80
C LYS A 15 -5.65 16.71 4.49
N SER A 16 -6.76 17.16 3.90
CA SER A 16 -8.10 16.77 4.35
C SER A 16 -8.31 15.26 4.19
N ARG A 17 -9.23 14.70 4.98
CA ARG A 17 -9.70 13.31 4.83
C ARG A 17 -10.02 12.96 3.37
N ARG A 18 -10.73 13.84 2.66
CA ARG A 18 -11.09 13.68 1.24
C ARG A 18 -9.86 13.58 0.34
N GLU A 19 -8.89 14.49 0.47
CA GLU A 19 -7.67 14.45 -0.34
C GLU A 19 -6.87 13.17 -0.08
N ILE A 20 -6.83 12.68 1.16
CA ILE A 20 -6.19 11.41 1.49
C ILE A 20 -6.89 10.24 0.79
N ILE A 21 -8.22 10.21 0.80
CA ILE A 21 -9.01 9.17 0.10
C ILE A 21 -8.73 9.20 -1.40
N GLU A 22 -8.74 10.38 -2.03
CA GLU A 22 -8.42 10.55 -3.45
C GLU A 22 -6.99 10.04 -3.77
N MET A 23 -6.00 10.33 -2.90
CA MET A 23 -4.65 9.79 -3.05
C MET A 23 -4.60 8.26 -2.97
N ILE A 24 -5.35 7.65 -2.05
CA ILE A 24 -5.43 6.19 -1.91
C ILE A 24 -6.11 5.57 -3.14
N GLN A 25 -7.13 6.20 -3.70
CA GLN A 25 -7.79 5.75 -4.92
C GLN A 25 -6.84 5.75 -6.13
N VAL A 26 -6.04 6.82 -6.29
CA VAL A 26 -5.01 6.88 -7.33
C VAL A 26 -3.93 5.82 -7.08
N TRP A 27 -3.49 5.63 -5.84
CA TRP A 27 -2.58 4.55 -5.49
C TRP A 27 -3.14 3.18 -5.86
N ALA A 28 -4.42 2.91 -5.55
CA ALA A 28 -5.07 1.64 -5.85
C ALA A 28 -5.05 1.32 -7.35
N ALA A 29 -5.35 2.32 -8.19
CA ALA A 29 -5.34 2.14 -9.65
C ALA A 29 -3.93 1.87 -10.20
N LEU A 30 -2.92 2.58 -9.68
CA LEU A 30 -1.54 2.43 -10.13
C LEU A 30 -0.93 1.12 -9.64
N GLU A 31 -1.18 0.75 -8.39
CA GLU A 31 -0.68 -0.49 -7.78
C GLU A 31 -1.32 -1.74 -8.39
N SER A 32 -2.63 -1.71 -8.67
CA SER A 32 -3.29 -2.82 -9.34
C SER A 32 -2.80 -3.00 -10.78
N MET A 33 -2.53 -1.91 -11.49
CA MET A 33 -1.90 -1.96 -12.80
C MET A 33 -0.48 -2.53 -12.72
N SER A 34 0.30 -2.15 -11.70
CA SER A 34 1.61 -2.76 -11.47
C SER A 34 1.52 -4.26 -11.18
N ALA A 35 0.53 -4.71 -10.39
CA ALA A 35 0.29 -6.14 -10.17
C ALA A 35 -0.06 -6.87 -11.48
N ARG A 36 -0.89 -6.27 -12.34
CA ARG A 36 -1.20 -6.77 -13.69
C ARG A 36 0.07 -6.91 -14.53
N LEU A 37 0.91 -5.87 -14.59
CA LEU A 37 2.13 -5.90 -15.39
C LEU A 37 3.15 -6.90 -14.82
N ALA A 38 3.20 -7.06 -13.50
CA ALA A 38 4.07 -8.02 -12.83
C ALA A 38 3.73 -9.46 -13.25
N THR A 39 2.45 -9.83 -13.33
CA THR A 39 2.08 -11.19 -13.81
C THR A 39 2.46 -11.42 -15.26
N LEU A 40 2.51 -10.39 -16.09
CA LEU A 40 2.86 -10.52 -17.50
C LEU A 40 4.37 -10.55 -17.76
N HIS A 41 5.17 -9.85 -16.95
CA HIS A 41 6.54 -9.51 -17.32
C HIS A 41 7.59 -9.75 -16.22
N ALA A 42 7.23 -9.70 -14.93
CA ALA A 42 8.22 -9.84 -13.86
C ALA A 42 8.79 -11.27 -13.83
N PRO A 43 10.07 -11.48 -13.47
CA PRO A 43 10.62 -12.83 -13.26
C PRO A 43 9.97 -13.55 -12.08
N ASP A 44 9.74 -14.87 -12.19
CA ASP A 44 9.16 -15.68 -11.09
C ASP A 44 9.98 -15.56 -9.79
N ALA A 45 11.31 -15.53 -9.92
CA ALA A 45 12.21 -15.38 -8.78
C ALA A 45 12.01 -14.04 -8.04
N GLU A 46 11.65 -12.96 -8.73
CA GLU A 46 11.39 -11.67 -8.11
C GLU A 46 9.99 -11.62 -7.47
N ILE A 47 8.99 -12.27 -8.08
CA ILE A 47 7.66 -12.43 -7.47
C ILE A 47 7.77 -13.25 -6.17
N GLY A 48 8.52 -14.34 -6.17
CA GLY A 48 8.71 -15.20 -4.99
C GLY A 48 9.28 -14.46 -3.77
N LYS A 49 10.04 -13.37 -3.98
CA LYS A 49 10.57 -12.54 -2.88
C LYS A 49 9.48 -11.83 -2.07
N LEU A 50 8.28 -11.62 -2.62
CA LEU A 50 7.18 -11.01 -1.89
C LEU A 50 6.79 -11.82 -0.66
N ARG A 51 6.87 -13.15 -0.75
CA ARG A 51 6.53 -14.05 0.35
C ARG A 51 7.49 -13.90 1.54
N HIS A 52 8.77 -13.70 1.25
CA HIS A 52 9.81 -13.53 2.28
C HIS A 52 9.63 -12.28 3.13
N LEU A 53 8.88 -11.27 2.66
CA LEU A 53 8.54 -10.11 3.48
C LEU A 53 7.69 -10.48 4.71
N PHE A 54 7.03 -11.65 4.69
CA PHE A 54 6.10 -12.07 5.73
C PHE A 54 6.55 -13.32 6.49
N ASP A 55 7.77 -13.81 6.31
CA ASP A 55 8.25 -15.05 6.94
C ASP A 55 8.21 -14.98 8.48
N SER A 56 8.53 -13.82 9.07
CA SER A 56 8.46 -13.60 10.52
C SER A 56 7.05 -13.71 11.11
N PHE A 57 6.00 -13.66 10.28
CA PHE A 57 4.60 -13.68 10.72
C PHE A 57 3.90 -15.02 10.44
N GLN A 58 4.64 -16.06 10.04
CA GLN A 58 4.09 -17.41 9.87
C GLN A 58 3.69 -18.05 11.21
N ASN A 59 4.45 -17.76 12.27
CA ASN A 59 4.29 -18.38 13.59
C ASN A 59 3.86 -17.37 14.68
N SER A 60 3.84 -16.08 14.37
CA SER A 60 3.47 -15.01 15.29
C SER A 60 2.49 -14.05 14.62
N PRO A 61 1.40 -13.66 15.30
CA PRO A 61 0.44 -12.72 14.74
C PRO A 61 1.08 -11.33 14.55
N PRO A 62 0.70 -10.59 13.49
CA PRO A 62 1.18 -9.22 13.26
C PRO A 62 1.01 -8.27 14.45
N SER A 63 0.03 -8.53 15.33
CA SER A 63 -0.24 -7.71 16.52
C SER A 63 0.88 -7.74 17.57
N GLU A 64 1.68 -8.80 17.61
CA GLU A 64 2.80 -8.91 18.55
C GLU A 64 4.02 -8.10 18.08
N HIS A 65 4.15 -7.88 16.76
CA HIS A 65 5.29 -7.21 16.13
C HIS A 65 4.81 -6.13 15.14
N ILE A 66 4.00 -5.19 15.64
CA ILE A 66 3.24 -4.26 14.78
C ILE A 66 4.13 -3.34 13.94
N ASP A 67 5.28 -2.92 14.47
CA ASP A 67 6.21 -2.04 13.77
C ASP A 67 6.91 -2.78 12.63
N GLU A 68 7.40 -3.99 12.89
CA GLU A 68 7.97 -4.87 11.88
C GLU A 68 6.96 -5.20 10.78
N TYR A 69 5.70 -5.47 11.16
CA TYR A 69 4.64 -5.71 10.20
C TYR A 69 4.34 -4.46 9.37
N SER A 70 4.36 -3.28 9.98
CA SER A 70 4.16 -2.02 9.29
C SER A 70 5.21 -1.81 8.20
N ASP A 71 6.46 -2.13 8.49
CA ASP A 71 7.57 -2.02 7.54
C ASP A 71 7.48 -3.08 6.43
N ALA A 72 7.14 -4.33 6.76
CA ALA A 72 6.88 -5.38 5.78
C ALA A 72 5.72 -5.02 4.83
N ASN A 73 4.62 -4.50 5.38
CA ASN A 73 3.47 -4.01 4.62
C ASN A 73 3.86 -2.87 3.66
N ILE A 74 4.66 -1.91 4.10
CA ILE A 74 5.14 -0.83 3.21
C ILE A 74 6.04 -1.41 2.10
N ALA A 75 6.96 -2.31 2.44
CA ALA A 75 7.86 -2.94 1.49
C ALA A 75 7.10 -3.75 0.43
N PHE A 76 6.04 -4.45 0.83
CA PHE A 76 5.17 -5.22 -0.05
C PHE A 76 4.58 -4.36 -1.17
N HIS A 77 3.93 -3.24 -0.81
CA HIS A 77 3.34 -2.30 -1.77
C HIS A 77 4.39 -1.68 -2.70
N GLN A 78 5.55 -1.30 -2.18
CA GLN A 78 6.65 -0.78 -3.01
C GLN A 78 7.20 -1.83 -3.98
N MET A 79 7.28 -3.09 -3.53
CA MET A 79 7.76 -4.19 -4.36
C MET A 79 6.80 -4.49 -5.51
N ILE A 80 5.48 -4.52 -5.27
CA ILE A 80 4.47 -4.65 -6.35
C ILE A 80 4.66 -3.55 -7.40
N ILE A 81 4.78 -2.29 -6.96
CA ILE A 81 4.97 -1.15 -7.86
C ILE A 81 6.19 -1.35 -8.77
N ARG A 82 7.34 -1.77 -8.20
CA ARG A 82 8.58 -2.04 -8.93
C ARG A 82 8.48 -3.24 -9.87
N LEU A 83 7.83 -4.32 -9.43
CA LEU A 83 7.64 -5.53 -10.24
C LEU A 83 6.83 -5.25 -11.51
N GLY A 84 5.95 -4.25 -11.49
CA GLY A 84 5.23 -3.81 -12.68
C GLY A 84 6.12 -3.25 -13.79
N GLY A 85 7.37 -2.87 -13.50
CA GLY A 85 8.36 -2.43 -14.49
C GLY A 85 8.04 -1.11 -15.23
N SER A 86 6.94 -0.44 -14.87
CA SER A 86 6.54 0.82 -15.48
C SER A 86 7.15 2.00 -14.74
N ARG A 87 8.20 2.58 -15.33
CA ARG A 87 8.86 3.77 -14.80
C ARG A 87 7.86 4.90 -14.52
N LEU A 88 6.89 5.13 -15.40
CA LEU A 88 5.89 6.19 -15.18
C LEU A 88 5.01 5.93 -13.96
N ILE A 89 4.66 4.67 -13.67
CA ILE A 89 3.91 4.32 -12.45
C ILE A 89 4.78 4.55 -11.22
N GLU A 90 6.05 4.13 -11.25
CA GLU A 90 6.98 4.39 -10.14
C GLU A 90 7.13 5.90 -9.87
N GLU A 91 7.31 6.71 -10.91
CA GLU A 91 7.44 8.16 -10.78
C GLU A 91 6.17 8.81 -10.24
N ALA A 92 5.00 8.41 -10.73
CA ALA A 92 3.71 8.92 -10.26
C ALA A 92 3.43 8.54 -8.80
N THR A 93 3.77 7.32 -8.39
CA THR A 93 3.54 6.84 -7.03
C THR A 93 4.51 7.42 -6.00
N ARG A 94 5.72 7.84 -6.38
CA ARG A 94 6.67 8.49 -5.44
C ARG A 94 6.06 9.67 -4.69
N ASN A 95 5.27 10.50 -5.37
CA ASN A 95 4.65 11.68 -4.77
C ASN A 95 3.49 11.31 -3.82
N LEU A 96 2.81 10.20 -4.08
CA LEU A 96 1.73 9.68 -3.25
C LEU A 96 2.26 8.89 -2.04
N PHE A 97 3.43 8.26 -2.21
CA PHE A 97 3.99 7.30 -1.27
C PHE A 97 4.09 7.84 0.15
N LEU A 98 4.59 9.06 0.34
CA LEU A 98 4.74 9.65 1.67
C LEU A 98 3.40 9.72 2.43
N HIS A 99 2.32 10.06 1.73
CA HIS A 99 0.99 10.18 2.32
C HIS A 99 0.38 8.82 2.59
N VAL A 100 0.37 7.94 1.60
CA VAL A 100 -0.18 6.58 1.75
C VAL A 100 0.59 5.80 2.83
N ARG A 101 1.92 5.94 2.89
CA ARG A 101 2.75 5.36 3.95
C ARG A 101 2.35 5.86 5.33
N ALA A 102 2.20 7.17 5.51
CA ALA A 102 1.81 7.75 6.79
C ALA A 102 0.45 7.22 7.25
N ILE A 103 -0.52 7.12 6.34
CA ILE A 103 -1.85 6.59 6.64
C ILE A 103 -1.81 5.09 6.94
N ARG A 104 -1.07 4.29 6.16
CA ARG A 104 -0.88 2.86 6.46
C ARG A 104 -0.29 2.66 7.85
N ARG A 105 0.73 3.44 8.23
CA ARG A 105 1.30 3.41 9.60
C ARG A 105 0.29 3.81 10.67
N ALA A 106 -0.43 4.91 10.47
CA ALA A 106 -1.39 5.43 11.45
C ALA A 106 -2.59 4.49 11.70
N THR A 107 -2.93 3.66 10.72
CA THR A 107 -4.13 2.81 10.76
C THR A 107 -3.85 1.32 10.98
N ILE A 108 -2.59 0.91 11.05
CA ILE A 108 -2.20 -0.52 11.04
C ILE A 108 -2.71 -1.29 12.27
N SER A 109 -2.73 -0.64 13.44
CA SER A 109 -3.18 -1.22 14.71
C SER A 109 -4.69 -1.11 14.93
N GLN A 110 -5.42 -0.41 14.06
CA GLN A 110 -6.85 -0.16 14.26
C GLN A 110 -7.70 -1.32 13.76
N ASN A 111 -8.77 -1.66 14.48
CA ASN A 111 -9.80 -2.61 14.05
C ASN A 111 -9.24 -3.94 13.50
N ASN A 112 -8.23 -4.50 14.15
CA ASN A 112 -7.55 -5.73 13.72
C ASN A 112 -7.09 -5.71 12.24
N ARG A 113 -6.76 -4.52 11.71
CA ARG A 113 -6.41 -4.35 10.30
C ARG A 113 -5.14 -5.12 9.94
N ALA A 114 -4.12 -5.14 10.80
CA ALA A 114 -2.90 -5.91 10.57
C ALA A 114 -3.19 -7.40 10.27
N ALA A 115 -3.95 -8.09 11.13
CA ALA A 115 -4.29 -9.50 10.93
C ALA A 115 -5.16 -9.75 9.68
N ARG A 116 -6.03 -8.81 9.31
CA ARG A 116 -6.80 -8.91 8.05
C ARG A 116 -5.91 -8.73 6.83
N SER A 117 -5.07 -7.69 6.85
CA SER A 117 -4.21 -7.33 5.72
C SER A 117 -3.18 -8.42 5.39
N ILE A 118 -2.64 -9.15 6.36
CA ILE A 118 -1.66 -10.20 6.04
C ILE A 118 -2.31 -11.34 5.24
N ILE A 119 -3.55 -11.70 5.57
CA ILE A 119 -4.33 -12.71 4.83
C ILE A 119 -4.57 -12.23 3.40
N GLU A 120 -4.88 -10.94 3.21
CA GLU A 120 -5.08 -10.33 1.89
C GLU A 120 -3.77 -10.28 1.08
N HIS A 121 -2.65 -9.89 1.70
CA HIS A 121 -1.33 -9.87 1.06
C HIS A 121 -0.94 -11.26 0.56
N LEU A 122 -1.11 -12.30 1.39
CA LEU A 122 -0.80 -13.68 1.00
C LEU A 122 -1.65 -14.16 -0.18
N LYS A 123 -2.93 -13.76 -0.26
CA LYS A 123 -3.79 -14.06 -1.42
C LYS A 123 -3.34 -13.33 -2.69
N ILE A 124 -2.91 -12.08 -2.57
CA ILE A 124 -2.33 -11.31 -3.68
C ILE A 124 -1.05 -12.00 -4.18
N ILE A 125 -0.16 -12.41 -3.27
CA ILE A 125 1.07 -13.13 -3.60
C ILE A 125 0.76 -14.43 -4.32
N GLU A 126 -0.19 -15.23 -3.83
CA GLU A 126 -0.61 -16.47 -4.48
C GLU A 126 -1.15 -16.23 -5.89
N ALA A 127 -1.93 -15.16 -6.10
CA ALA A 127 -2.41 -14.79 -7.43
C ALA A 127 -1.27 -14.37 -8.38
N LEU A 128 -0.30 -13.60 -7.87
CA LEU A 128 0.90 -13.19 -8.61
C LEU A 128 1.77 -14.39 -8.99
N GLU A 129 2.04 -15.30 -8.05
CA GLU A 129 2.82 -16.52 -8.26
C GLU A 129 2.15 -17.45 -9.28
N ARG A 130 0.82 -17.52 -9.28
CA ARG A 130 0.04 -18.29 -10.28
C ARG A 130 -0.13 -17.59 -11.62
N ARG A 131 0.38 -16.37 -11.76
CA ARG A 131 0.18 -15.51 -12.94
C ARG A 131 -1.30 -15.27 -13.28
N ASP A 132 -2.19 -15.37 -12.29
CA ASP A 132 -3.60 -15.05 -12.46
C ASP A 132 -3.78 -13.53 -12.47
N THR A 133 -3.65 -12.97 -13.66
CA THR A 133 -3.54 -11.53 -13.92
C THR A 133 -4.76 -10.77 -13.42
N GLU A 134 -5.97 -11.25 -13.76
CA GLU A 134 -7.21 -10.59 -13.39
C GLU A 134 -7.50 -10.71 -11.88
N LEU A 135 -7.16 -11.85 -11.27
CA LEU A 135 -7.26 -12.01 -9.81
C LEU A 135 -6.27 -11.11 -9.07
N ALA A 136 -5.00 -11.09 -9.49
CA ALA A 136 -3.96 -10.28 -8.85
C ALA A 136 -4.30 -8.79 -8.91
N GLU A 137 -4.72 -8.28 -10.06
CA GLU A 137 -5.17 -6.90 -10.23
C GLU A 137 -6.35 -6.58 -9.31
N ARG A 138 -7.40 -7.41 -9.35
CA ARG A 138 -8.62 -7.20 -8.55
C ARG A 138 -8.36 -7.22 -7.05
N LEU A 139 -7.63 -8.22 -6.56
CA LEU A 139 -7.32 -8.34 -5.13
C LEU A 139 -6.48 -7.16 -4.64
N THR A 140 -5.47 -6.77 -5.41
CA THR A 140 -4.60 -5.62 -5.09
C THR A 140 -5.40 -4.32 -5.03
N ARG A 141 -6.27 -4.09 -6.03
CA ARG A 141 -7.13 -2.91 -6.08
C ARG A 141 -8.09 -2.87 -4.89
N GLN A 142 -8.76 -3.98 -4.61
CA GLN A 142 -9.73 -4.06 -3.52
C GLN A 142 -9.07 -3.83 -2.16
N HIS A 143 -7.94 -4.48 -1.90
CA HIS A 143 -7.17 -4.31 -0.66
C HIS A 143 -6.83 -2.82 -0.39
N THR A 144 -6.38 -2.08 -1.41
CA THR A 144 -6.08 -0.65 -1.24
C THR A 144 -7.35 0.22 -1.14
N LEU A 145 -8.44 -0.14 -1.81
CA LEU A 145 -9.73 0.57 -1.63
C LEU A 145 -10.35 0.33 -0.24
N ASP A 146 -10.13 -0.84 0.36
CA ASP A 146 -10.57 -1.13 1.73
C ASP A 146 -9.84 -0.24 2.75
N LEU A 147 -8.58 0.13 2.47
CA LEU A 147 -7.87 1.17 3.20
C LEU A 147 -8.58 2.53 3.07
N ALA A 148 -9.02 2.94 1.88
CA ALA A 148 -9.78 4.19 1.72
C ALA A 148 -11.09 4.17 2.52
N ALA A 149 -11.85 3.07 2.46
CA ALA A 149 -13.10 2.90 3.20
C ALA A 149 -12.89 2.84 4.73
N HIS A 150 -11.72 2.38 5.19
CA HIS A 150 -11.35 2.45 6.61
C HIS A 150 -11.02 3.89 7.02
N VAL A 151 -10.27 4.63 6.19
CA VAL A 151 -9.94 6.04 6.46
C VAL A 151 -11.21 6.88 6.58
N ASP A 152 -12.14 6.68 5.64
CA ASP A 152 -13.42 7.39 5.64
C ASP A 152 -14.21 7.18 6.93
N ARG A 153 -14.20 5.95 7.46
CA ARG A 153 -14.98 5.57 8.65
C ARG A 153 -14.31 5.86 10.00
N TYR A 154 -12.98 5.84 10.08
CA TYR A 154 -12.28 5.74 11.37
C TYR A 154 -11.17 6.78 11.58
N CYS A 155 -10.84 7.62 10.59
CA CYS A 155 -9.75 8.59 10.71
C CYS A 155 -10.25 10.01 11.00
N ASP A 156 -10.86 10.22 12.17
CA ASP A 156 -11.39 11.53 12.60
C ASP A 156 -10.32 12.58 12.91
N PHE A 157 -9.05 12.17 12.96
CA PHE A 157 -7.91 13.08 13.10
C PHE A 157 -7.50 13.78 11.79
N LEU A 158 -8.20 13.49 10.67
CA LEU A 158 -7.97 14.10 9.36
C LEU A 158 -8.98 15.20 9.00
N ASP A 159 -9.80 15.62 9.97
CA ASP A 159 -10.75 16.72 9.85
C ASP A 159 -10.10 18.10 10.00
#